data_AF-A0A292GRX0-F1
#
_entry.id   AF-A0A292GRX0-F1
#
_cell.length_a   1.000
_cell.length_b   1.000
_cell.length_c   1.000
_cell.angle_alpha   90.00
_cell.angle_beta   90.00
_cell.angle_gamma   90.00
#
_symmetry.space_group_name_H-M   'P 1'
#
loop_
_entity.id
_entity.type
_entity.pdbx_description
1 polymer ?
#
loop_
_entity_poly.entity_id
_entity_poly.type
_entity_poly.pdbx_seq_one_letter_code
_entity_poly.pdbx_strand_id
1 'polypeptide(L)' 'MQLGGKVIKWSGECHAPNIIARKGWNRQTLKQGDRISVTMHPMRDGSQVGSVISIKLPDGTVLWNADSKNSF' A
#
# COMPACT_ATOMS: atom_id res chain seq x y z
N MET A 1 0.33 -8.33 -28.22
CA MET A 1 -0.66 -9.10 -27.45
C MET A 1 -0.22 -9.07 -26.00
N GLN A 2 -1.03 -8.53 -25.09
CA GLN A 2 -0.72 -8.59 -23.67
C GLN A 2 -1.06 -10.01 -23.21
N LEU A 3 -0.05 -10.85 -23.03
CA LEU A 3 -0.19 -12.18 -22.45
C LEU A 3 -0.85 -12.02 -21.08
N GLY A 4 -2.02 -12.63 -20.89
CA GLY A 4 -2.86 -12.47 -19.70
C GLY A 4 -2.04 -12.71 -18.43
N GLY A 5 -1.85 -11.66 -17.63
CA GLY A 5 -1.09 -11.73 -16.39
C GLY A 5 -1.78 -12.60 -15.35
N LYS A 6 -1.01 -13.43 -14.64
CA LYS A 6 -1.51 -14.15 -13.46
C LYS A 6 -1.81 -13.14 -12.35
N VAL A 7 -3.02 -13.18 -11.80
CA VAL A 7 -3.36 -12.44 -10.58
C VAL A 7 -2.66 -13.12 -9.40
N ILE A 8 -1.91 -12.33 -8.63
CA ILE A 8 -1.11 -12.79 -7.49
C ILE A 8 -1.56 -12.04 -6.24
N LYS A 9 -1.77 -12.76 -5.14
CA LYS A 9 -2.16 -12.17 -3.86
C LYS A 9 -0.91 -11.72 -3.12
N TRP A 10 -0.89 -10.46 -2.72
CA TRP A 10 0.15 -9.89 -1.86
C TRP A 10 -0.43 -9.57 -0.47
N SER A 11 0.42 -9.65 0.54
CA SER A 11 0.15 -9.12 1.89
C SER A 11 1.06 -7.92 2.15
N GLY A 12 0.52 -6.90 2.80
CA GLY A 12 1.27 -5.68 3.14
C GLY A 12 1.12 -5.35 4.61
N GLU A 13 2.23 -5.13 5.29
CA GLU A 13 2.27 -4.72 6.69
C GLU A 13 2.28 -3.19 6.80
N CYS A 14 1.50 -2.65 7.74
CA CYS A 14 1.38 -1.22 8.03
C CYS A 14 1.68 -0.93 9.50
N HIS A 15 1.98 0.34 9.82
CA HIS A 15 2.11 0.80 11.19
C HIS A 15 0.79 0.65 11.96
N ALA A 16 0.88 0.73 13.29
CA ALA A 16 -0.26 0.65 14.17
C ALA A 16 -1.38 1.65 13.77
N PRO A 17 -2.67 1.26 13.89
CA PRO A 17 -3.80 2.08 13.45
C PRO A 17 -3.80 3.52 14.00
N ASN A 18 -3.37 3.71 15.24
CA ASN A 18 -3.28 5.02 15.90
C ASN A 18 -2.20 5.94 15.30
N ILE A 19 -1.18 5.40 14.64
CA ILE A 19 -0.14 6.16 13.93
C ILE A 19 -0.67 6.59 12.57
N ILE A 20 -1.16 5.64 11.77
CA ILE A 20 -1.62 5.93 10.41
C ILE A 20 -2.91 6.75 10.37
N ALA A 21 -3.76 6.68 11.41
CA ALA A 21 -4.93 7.55 11.54
C ALA A 21 -4.56 9.04 11.55
N ARG A 22 -3.45 9.41 12.22
CA ARG A 22 -2.94 10.79 12.22
C ARG A 22 -2.38 11.22 10.86
N LYS A 23 -2.09 10.26 9.99
CA LYS A 23 -1.64 10.46 8.61
C LYS A 23 -2.82 10.48 7.61
N GLY A 24 -4.06 10.56 8.10
CA GLY A 24 -5.27 10.68 7.29
C GLY A 24 -5.91 9.35 6.89
N TRP A 25 -5.35 8.20 7.34
CA TRP A 25 -6.01 6.92 7.14
C TRP A 25 -7.29 6.86 7.98
N ASN A 26 -8.34 6.29 7.43
CA ASN A 26 -9.54 5.96 8.16
C ASN A 26 -10.20 4.73 7.53
N ARG A 27 -11.25 4.20 8.17
CA ARG A 27 -11.95 3.00 7.69
C ARG A 27 -12.48 3.11 6.25
N GLN A 28 -12.66 4.34 5.74
CA GLN A 28 -13.20 4.60 4.41
C GLN A 28 -12.13 4.87 3.35
N THR A 29 -10.84 4.95 3.70
CA THR A 29 -9.79 5.30 2.73
C THR A 29 -9.43 4.18 1.76
N LEU A 30 -9.68 2.92 2.14
CA LEU A 30 -9.49 1.75 1.29
C LEU A 30 -10.76 0.91 1.29
N LYS A 31 -11.36 0.73 0.12
CA LYS A 31 -12.59 -0.04 -0.06
C LYS A 31 -12.35 -1.20 -1.01
N GLN A 32 -13.15 -2.25 -0.84
CA GLN A 32 -13.15 -3.35 -1.79
C GLN A 32 -13.49 -2.83 -3.20
N GLY A 33 -12.70 -3.24 -4.19
CA GLY A 33 -12.86 -2.80 -5.58
C GLY A 33 -11.99 -1.61 -5.96
N ASP A 34 -11.36 -0.92 -5.00
CA ASP A 34 -10.42 0.16 -5.33
C ASP A 34 -9.22 -0.38 -6.12
N ARG A 35 -8.95 0.26 -7.26
CA ARG A 35 -7.72 0.03 -8.02
C ARG A 35 -6.64 0.96 -7.51
N ILE A 36 -5.86 0.46 -6.56
CA ILE A 36 -4.78 1.19 -5.92
C ILE A 36 -3.41 0.85 -6.51
N SER A 37 -2.43 1.72 -6.30
CA SER A 37 -1.01 1.41 -6.48
C SER A 37 -0.33 1.40 -5.12
N VAL A 38 0.52 0.41 -4.86
CA VAL A 38 1.21 0.26 -3.57
C VAL A 38 2.72 0.31 -3.79
N THR A 39 3.40 1.18 -3.05
CA THR A 39 4.86 1.18 -2.95
C THR A 39 5.24 0.48 -1.64
N MET A 40 6.11 -0.52 -1.70
CA MET A 40 6.50 -1.31 -0.52
C MET A 40 7.94 -1.81 -0.62
N HIS A 41 8.52 -2.15 0.53
CA HIS A 41 9.74 -2.96 0.59
C HIS A 41 9.35 -4.44 0.64
N PRO A 42 9.67 -5.26 -0.38
CA PRO A 42 9.36 -6.69 -0.38
C PRO A 42 10.27 -7.46 0.58
N MET A 43 9.81 -8.63 1.01
CA MET A 43 10.64 -9.57 1.74
C MET A 43 11.82 -10.07 0.90
N ARG A 44 12.98 -10.25 1.54
CA ARG A 44 14.23 -10.70 0.86
C ARG A 44 14.17 -12.16 0.40
N ASP A 45 13.29 -12.96 1.00
CA ASP A 45 13.12 -14.38 0.70
C ASP A 45 12.25 -14.65 -0.54
N GLY A 46 11.73 -13.59 -1.17
CA GLY A 46 10.88 -13.69 -2.37
C GLY A 46 9.41 -14.00 -2.07
N SER A 47 8.99 -14.05 -0.80
CA SER A 47 7.58 -14.13 -0.45
C SER A 47 6.82 -12.87 -0.92
N GLN A 48 5.53 -13.03 -1.23
CA GLN A 48 4.65 -11.94 -1.68
C GLN A 48 4.12 -11.12 -0.50
N VAL A 49 5.04 -10.76 0.39
CA VAL A 49 4.79 -9.97 1.59
C VAL A 49 5.75 -8.77 1.56
N GLY A 50 5.33 -7.64 2.11
CA GLY A 50 6.20 -6.48 2.20
C GLY A 50 5.75 -5.44 3.22
N SER A 51 6.68 -4.58 3.62
CA SER A 51 6.40 -3.40 4.44
C SER A 51 5.92 -2.27 3.55
N VAL A 52 4.67 -1.82 3.74
CA VAL A 52 4.06 -0.76 2.92
C VAL A 52 4.75 0.58 3.18
N ILE A 53 5.04 1.33 2.13
CA ILE A 53 5.56 2.70 2.21
C ILE A 53 4.40 3.69 2.00
N SER A 54 3.65 3.51 0.90
CA SER A 54 2.49 4.34 0.56
C SER A 54 1.50 3.61 -0.34
N ILE A 55 0.26 4.12 -0.35
CA ILE A 55 -0.80 3.67 -1.23
C ILE A 55 -1.37 4.89 -1.98
N LYS A 56 -1.40 4.81 -3.30
CA LYS A 56 -2.07 5.80 -4.15
C LYS A 56 -3.47 5.32 -4.51
N LEU A 57 -4.47 6.13 -4.17
CA LEU A 57 -5.88 5.89 -4.44
C LEU A 57 -6.27 6.30 -5.87
N PRO A 58 -7.44 5.85 -6.38
CA PRO A 58 -7.90 6.20 -7.73
C PRO A 58 -8.06 7.70 -7.99
N ASP A 59 -8.39 8.48 -6.95
CA ASP A 59 -8.54 9.94 -7.01
C ASP A 59 -7.20 10.71 -6.99
N GLY A 60 -6.08 9.98 -6.86
CA GLY A 60 -4.73 10.55 -6.76
C GLY A 60 -4.25 10.82 -5.33
N THR A 61 -5.11 10.65 -4.32
CA THR A 61 -4.72 10.77 -2.90
C THR A 61 -3.65 9.74 -2.56
N VAL A 62 -2.63 10.16 -1.79
CA VAL A 62 -1.55 9.26 -1.32
C VAL A 62 -1.65 9.09 0.19
N LEU A 63 -1.91 7.86 0.61
CA LEU A 63 -1.90 7.42 2.00
C LEU A 63 -0.49 6.98 2.37
N TRP A 64 0.15 7.67 3.32
CA TRP A 64 1.51 7.36 3.75
C TRP A 64 1.49 6.43 4.96
N ASN A 65 2.24 5.33 4.87
CA ASN A 65 2.48 4.43 6.01
C ASN A 65 3.78 4.78 6.74
N ALA A 66 4.86 5.05 6.00
CA ALA A 66 6.16 5.47 6.54
C ALA A 66 6.11 6.89 7.13
N ASP A 67 7.11 7.25 7.95
CA ASP A 67 7.12 8.50 8.72
C ASP A 67 7.36 9.78 7.94
N SER A 68 7.66 9.71 6.63
CA SER A 68 7.90 10.92 5.85
C SER A 68 7.40 10.85 4.40
N LYS A 69 6.87 11.99 3.93
CA LYS A 69 6.70 12.32 2.49
C LYS A 69 8.04 12.48 1.74
N ASN A 70 9.16 12.40 2.46
CA ASN A 70 10.52 12.74 2.00
C ASN A 70 11.59 11.67 2.34
N SER A 71 11.20 10.44 2.70
CA SER A 71 12.18 9.36 2.90
C SER A 71 12.47 8.64 1.59
N PHE A 72 13.08 9.36 0.64
CA PHE A 72 13.98 8.89 -0.42
C PHE A 72 14.83 10.06 -0.89
#